data_AF-A0A2M8EEF6-F1
#
_entry.id   AF-A0A2M8EEF6-F1
#
_cell.length_a   1.000
_cell.length_b   1.000
_cell.length_c   1.000
_cell.angle_alpha   90.00
_cell.angle_beta   90.00
_cell.angle_gamma   90.00
#
_symmetry.space_group_name_H-M   'P 1'
#
loop_
_entity.id
_entity.type
_entity.pdbx_description
1 polymer ?
#
loop_
_entity_poly.entity_id
_entity_poly.type
_entity_poly.pdbx_seq_one_letter_code
_entity_poly.pdbx_strand_id
1 'polypeptide(L)' 'MSILNVGTRALMANQVVLQTTGNNIANVNTPGYSRQSAVLQTVEGQFTGGGYIGRGVDVATIQRSYSDFLIRQSALS' A
#
# COMPACT_ATOMS: atom_id res chain seq x y z
N MET A 1 -6.95 17.45 17.97
CA MET A 1 -6.22 16.42 17.20
C MET A 1 -6.04 15.20 18.10
N SER A 2 -6.85 14.15 17.95
CA SER A 2 -6.85 12.99 18.85
C SER A 2 -6.04 11.83 18.27
N ILE A 3 -5.23 11.17 19.10
CA ILE A 3 -4.55 9.89 18.83
C ILE A 3 -5.49 8.84 18.24
N LEU A 4 -6.79 8.93 18.58
CA LEU A 4 -7.84 8.08 18.03
C LEU A 4 -7.92 8.17 16.50
N ASN A 5 -7.80 9.37 15.91
CA ASN A 5 -7.82 9.52 14.45
C ASN A 5 -6.61 8.86 13.78
N VAL A 6 -5.45 8.89 14.42
CA VAL A 6 -4.23 8.21 13.92
C VAL A 6 -4.43 6.69 13.98
N GLY A 7 -4.96 6.19 15.10
CA GLY A 7 -5.30 4.78 15.26
C GLY A 7 -6.32 4.29 14.23
N THR A 8 -7.42 5.02 14.04
CA THR A 8 -8.44 4.69 13.03
C THR A 8 -7.85 4.64 11.62
N ARG A 9 -7.02 5.63 11.24
CA ARG A 9 -6.34 5.63 9.94
C ARG A 9 -5.42 4.44 9.76
N ALA A 10 -4.63 4.10 10.79
CA ALA A 10 -3.76 2.93 10.76
C ALA A 10 -4.55 1.64 10.58
N LEU A 11 -5.69 1.49 11.26
CA LEU A 11 -6.56 0.31 11.11
C LEU A 11 -7.15 0.23 9.70
N MET A 12 -7.66 1.35 9.17
CA MET A 12 -8.22 1.40 7.80
C MET A 12 -7.17 1.08 6.74
N ALA A 13 -5.96 1.64 6.86
CA ALA A 13 -4.86 1.35 5.94
C ALA A 13 -4.46 -0.13 5.99
N ASN A 14 -4.35 -0.72 7.18
CA ASN A 14 -4.04 -2.14 7.34
C ASN A 14 -5.16 -3.05 6.81
N GLN A 15 -6.42 -2.65 6.93
CA GLN A 15 -7.52 -3.40 6.34
C GLN A 15 -7.35 -3.56 4.82
N VAL A 16 -6.93 -2.51 4.13
CA VAL A 16 -6.66 -2.55 2.67
C VAL A 16 -5.45 -3.42 2.34
N VAL A 17 -4.40 -3.36 3.17
CA VAL A 17 -3.23 -4.24 3.04
C VAL A 17 -3.64 -5.72 3.16
N LEU A 18 -4.46 -6.05 4.16
CA LEU A 18 -4.97 -7.40 4.37
C LEU A 18 -5.88 -7.86 3.23
N GLN A 19 -6.77 -7.00 2.73
CA GLN A 19 -7.61 -7.31 1.57
C GLN A 19 -6.76 -7.59 0.31
N THR A 20 -5.74 -6.76 0.05
CA THR A 20 -4.82 -6.94 -1.07
C THR A 20 -4.05 -8.26 -0.93
N THR A 21 -3.61 -8.57 0.29
CA THR A 21 -2.92 -9.83 0.60
C THR A 21 -3.84 -11.04 0.41
N GLY A 22 -5.09 -10.97 0.87
CA GLY A 22 -6.10 -12.01 0.66
C GLY A 22 -6.36 -12.26 -0.81
N ASN A 23 -6.53 -11.19 -1.61
CA ASN A 23 -6.68 -11.30 -3.06
C ASN A 23 -5.46 -11.96 -3.73
N ASN A 24 -4.25 -11.60 -3.30
CA ASN A 24 -3.03 -12.23 -3.80
C ASN A 24 -2.99 -13.73 -3.50
N ILE A 25 -3.33 -14.13 -2.28
CA ILE A 25 -3.35 -15.54 -1.87
C ILE A 25 -4.39 -16.30 -2.67
N ALA A 26 -5.60 -15.74 -2.82
CA ALA A 26 -6.68 -16.38 -3.55
C ALA A 26 -6.36 -16.62 -5.03
N ASN A 27 -5.55 -15.74 -5.64
CA ASN A 27 -5.25 -15.78 -7.08
C ASN A 27 -3.81 -16.20 -7.40
N VAL A 28 -3.04 -16.66 -6.41
CA VAL A 28 -1.61 -16.98 -6.60
C VAL A 28 -1.39 -18.06 -7.67
N ASN A 29 -2.34 -18.98 -7.83
CA ASN A 29 -2.28 -20.07 -8.80
C ASN A 29 -3.09 -19.79 -10.08
N THR A 30 -3.66 -18.59 -10.21
CA THR A 30 -4.43 -18.21 -11.41
C THR A 30 -3.45 -17.76 -12.50
N PRO A 31 -3.38 -18.46 -13.66
CA PRO A 31 -2.50 -18.04 -14.74
C PRO A 31 -2.80 -16.61 -15.20
N GLY A 32 -1.74 -15.80 -15.38
CA GLY A 32 -1.87 -14.40 -15.76
C GLY A 32 -2.23 -13.44 -14.61
N TYR A 33 -2.41 -13.93 -13.38
CA TYR A 33 -2.59 -13.04 -12.23
C TYR A 33 -1.31 -12.27 -11.91
N SER A 34 -1.43 -10.95 -11.82
CA SER A 34 -0.34 -10.08 -11.35
C SER A 34 -0.56 -9.74 -9.88
N ARG A 35 0.44 -10.07 -9.05
CA ARG A 35 0.44 -9.73 -7.63
C ARG A 35 0.23 -8.23 -7.43
N GLN A 36 -0.61 -7.87 -6.47
CA GLN A 36 -0.88 -6.49 -6.06
C GLN A 36 -0.16 -6.15 -4.75
N SER A 37 0.26 -4.90 -4.60
CA SER A 37 0.90 -4.38 -3.38
C SER A 37 0.25 -3.06 -2.99
N ALA A 38 -0.22 -2.97 -1.74
CA ALA A 38 -0.76 -1.74 -1.20
C ALA A 38 0.40 -0.82 -0.79
N VAL A 39 0.48 0.36 -1.41
CA VAL A 39 1.48 1.39 -1.11
C VAL A 39 0.90 2.31 -0.06
N LEU A 40 1.61 2.45 1.05
CA LEU A 40 1.25 3.35 2.14
C LEU A 40 2.02 4.66 2.03
N GLN A 41 1.37 5.77 2.37
CA GLN A 41 1.98 7.09 2.47
C GLN A 41 1.71 7.74 3.82
N THR A 42 2.68 8.50 4.32
CA THR A 42 2.50 9.28 5.53
C THR A 42 1.62 10.49 5.26
N VAL A 43 0.62 10.71 6.11
CA VAL A 43 -0.14 11.95 6.05
C VAL A 43 0.73 13.10 6.54
N GLU A 44 0.75 14.20 5.79
CA GLU A 44 1.57 15.38 6.10
C GLU A 44 1.37 15.82 7.56
N GLY A 45 2.51 16.02 8.24
CA GLY A 45 2.54 16.39 9.64
C GLY A 45 1.99 17.81 9.84
N GLN A 46 1.26 18.02 10.94
CA GLN A 46 0.85 19.36 11.31
C GLN A 46 1.98 20.04 12.09
N PHE A 47 2.44 21.19 11.60
CA PHE A 47 3.36 22.02 12.37
C PHE A 47 2.63 22.61 13.58
N THR A 48 3.21 22.39 14.75
CA THR A 48 2.89 23.08 16.00
C THR A 48 4.15 23.83 16.39
N GLY A 49 4.10 25.01 17.00
CA GLY A 49 5.28 25.88 17.19
C GLY A 49 6.53 25.27 17.87
N GLY A 50 6.51 24.01 18.32
CA GLY A 50 7.65 23.22 18.78
C GLY A 50 8.03 21.99 17.93
N GLY A 51 7.43 21.77 16.74
CA GLY A 51 7.75 20.65 15.85
C GLY A 51 6.57 20.14 15.00
N TYR A 52 6.84 19.13 14.17
CA TYR A 52 5.81 18.47 13.35
C TYR A 52 5.19 17.27 14.09
N ILE A 53 3.86 17.22 14.13
CA ILE A 53 3.11 16.07 14.64
C ILE A 53 2.57 15.28 13.45
N GLY A 54 3.03 14.03 13.29
CA GLY A 54 2.55 13.11 12.25
C GLY A 54 1.06 12.80 12.41
N ARG A 55 0.32 12.73 11.29
CA ARG A 55 -1.14 12.53 11.27
C ARG A 55 -1.56 11.11 10.89
N GLY A 56 -0.63 10.16 10.98
CA GLY A 56 -0.84 8.76 10.64
C GLY A 56 -0.46 8.42 9.19
N VAL A 57 -1.08 7.37 8.67
CA VAL A 57 -0.80 6.77 7.36
C VAL A 57 -2.07 6.65 6.55
N ASP A 58 -1.95 6.69 5.23
CA ASP A 58 -3.03 6.44 4.28
C ASP A 58 -2.55 5.50 3.16
N VAL A 59 -3.49 4.94 2.41
CA VAL A 59 -3.17 4.14 1.21
C VAL A 59 -2.98 5.09 0.03
N ALA A 60 -1.77 5.12 -0.51
CA ALA A 60 -1.47 5.91 -1.70
C ALA A 60 -2.08 5.29 -2.95
N THR A 61 -1.90 3.99 -3.13
CA THR A 61 -2.39 3.24 -4.29
C THR A 61 -2.22 1.74 -4.08
N ILE A 62 -2.83 0.94 -4.93
CA ILE A 62 -2.55 -0.50 -5.06
C ILE A 62 -1.81 -0.70 -6.38
N GLN A 63 -0.51 -0.97 -6.28
CA GLN A 63 0.33 -1.23 -7.45
C GLN A 63 0.26 -2.69 -7.85
N ARG A 64 0.30 -2.97 -9.15
CA ARG A 64 0.47 -4.33 -9.67
C ARG A 64 1.95 -4.55 -9.94
N SER A 65 2.51 -5.61 -9.36
CA SER A 65 3.82 -6.12 -9.75
C SER A 65 3.67 -6.82 -11.10
N TYR A 66 3.73 -6.02 -12.16
CA TYR A 66 4.12 -6.52 -13.47
C TYR A 66 5.65 -6.56 -13.46
N SER A 67 6.24 -7.75 -13.62
CA SER A 67 7.69 -7.85 -13.81
C SER A 67 8.03 -7.32 -15.21
N ASP A 68 8.12 -6.01 -15.36
CA ASP A 68 8.64 -5.35 -16.58
C ASP A 68 10.01 -5.92 -16.97
N PHE A 69 10.79 -6.36 -15.98
CA PHE A 69 12.07 -7.04 -16.21
C PHE A 69 11.91 -8.38 -16.94
N LEU A 70 10.95 -9.22 -16.55
CA LEU A 70 10.70 -10.51 -17.19
C LEU A 70 10.13 -10.35 -18.60
N ILE A 71 9.29 -9.33 -18.82
CA ILE A 71 8.73 -9.00 -20.14
C ILE A 71 9.79 -8.43 -21.07
N ARG A 72 10.67 -7.55 -20.59
CA ARG A 72 11.80 -7.05 -21.40
C ARG A 72 12.78 -8.17 -21.74
N GLN A 73 13.05 -9.08 -20.81
CA GLN A 73 13.93 -10.23 -21.07
C GLN A 73 13.33 -11.17 -22.13
N SER A 74 12.01 -11.44 -22.08
CA SER A 74 11.35 -12.32 -23.06
C SER A 74 11.14 -11.67 -24.44
N ALA A 75 11.11 -10.33 -24.51
CA ALA A 75 11.01 -9.60 -25.78
C ALA A 75 12.38 -9.38 -26.47
N LEU A 76 13.48 -9.64 -25.74
CA LEU A 76 14.86 -9.50 -26.23
C LEU A 76 15.56 -10.85 -26.49
N SER A 77 14.84 -11.96 -26.32
CA SER A 77 15.26 -13.35 -26.62
C SER A 77 14.45 -13.90 -27.78
#